data_AF-A0A4V3JSJ4-F1
#
_entry.id   AF-A0A4V3JSJ4-F1
#
_cell.length_a   1.000
_cell.length_b   1.000
_cell.length_c   1.000
_cell.angle_alpha   90.00
_cell.angle_beta   90.00
_cell.angle_gamma   90.00
#
_symmetry.space_group_name_H-M   'P 1'
#
loop_
_entity.id
_entity.type
_entity.pdbx_description
1 polymer ?
#
loop_
_entity_poly.entity_id
_entity_poly.type
_entity_poly.pdbx_seq_one_letter_code
_entity_poly.pdbx_strand_id
1 'polypeptide(L)'
;MDLKRYCFFLLCIVFSGCYSSTVFYFNNLRMRPLPPQVEESLYKQNEKACGEKIRNMIVKIPEKNPTATHVRDLEIFQYNNGITTSCYRMYYGLEISQ
;
A
#
# COMPACT_ATOMS: atom_id res chain seq x y z
N MET A 1 -13.76 29.65 -39.05
CA MET A 1 -13.86 28.18 -38.95
C MET A 1 -13.24 27.67 -37.63
N ASP A 2 -13.31 28.48 -36.57
CA ASP A 2 -12.30 28.42 -35.50
C ASP A 2 -12.89 28.01 -34.15
N LEU A 3 -14.18 28.29 -33.89
CA LEU A 3 -14.82 27.92 -32.63
C LEU A 3 -14.93 26.40 -32.44
N LYS A 4 -15.23 25.66 -33.52
CA LYS A 4 -15.31 24.18 -33.50
C LYS A 4 -13.97 23.51 -33.16
N ARG A 5 -12.85 24.10 -33.62
CA ARG A 5 -11.50 23.60 -33.33
C ARG A 5 -11.10 23.84 -31.88
N TYR A 6 -11.44 25.00 -31.32
CA TYR A 6 -11.20 25.32 -29.91
C TYR A 6 -12.03 24.43 -28.97
N CYS A 7 -13.31 24.18 -29.28
CA CYS A 7 -14.13 23.26 -28.49
C CYS A 7 -13.58 21.83 -28.52
N PHE A 8 -13.07 21.35 -29.65
CA PHE A 8 -12.48 20.01 -29.76
C PHE A 8 -11.21 19.88 -28.90
N PHE A 9 -10.35 20.90 -28.91
CA PHE A 9 -9.16 20.95 -28.06
C PHE A 9 -9.50 20.98 -26.56
N LEU A 10 -10.51 21.75 -26.16
CA LEU A 10 -10.99 21.78 -24.78
C LEU A 10 -11.58 20.43 -24.35
N LEU A 11 -12.30 19.75 -25.24
CA LEU A 11 -12.80 18.40 -25.01
C LEU A 11 -11.65 17.41 -24.79
N CYS A 12 -10.59 17.45 -25.60
CA CYS A 12 -9.43 16.60 -25.42
C CYS A 12 -8.72 16.83 -24.07
N ILE A 13 -8.64 18.08 -23.59
CA ILE A 13 -8.05 18.39 -22.28
C ILE A 13 -8.89 17.79 -21.14
N VAL A 14 -10.22 17.90 -21.21
CA VAL A 14 -11.13 17.33 -20.21
C VAL A 14 -11.09 15.80 -20.20
N PHE A 15 -11.01 15.15 -21.37
CA PHE A 15 -10.92 13.69 -21.46
C PHE A 15 -9.52 13.15 -21.12
N SER A 16 -8.45 13.91 -21.34
CA SER A 16 -7.09 13.52 -20.95
C SER A 16 -6.86 13.54 -19.44
N GLY A 17 -7.64 14.33 -18.69
CA GLY A 17 -7.64 14.35 -17.23
C GLY A 17 -8.32 13.15 -16.56
N CYS A 18 -9.08 12.33 -17.30
CA CYS A 18 -9.75 11.13 -16.77
C CYS A 18 -8.87 9.87 -16.76
N TYR A 19 -7.57 10.00 -17.04
CA TYR A 19 -6.59 8.90 -16.99
C TYR A 19 -5.78 8.88 -15.70
N SER A 20 -6.38 9.16 -14.55
CA SER A 20 -5.65 9.07 -13.27
C SER A 20 -6.49 8.42 -12.18
N SER A 21 -6.68 7.11 -12.32
CA SER A 21 -6.50 6.18 -11.21
C SER A 21 -6.53 4.79 -11.81
N THR A 22 -5.37 4.19 -12.04
CA THR A 22 -5.27 2.74 -12.02
C THR A 22 -5.69 2.31 -10.62
N VAL A 23 -6.98 2.03 -10.44
CA VAL A 23 -7.54 1.50 -9.21
C VAL A 23 -7.02 0.08 -9.08
N PHE A 24 -5.82 -0.06 -8.50
CA PHE A 24 -5.39 -1.35 -7.97
C PHE A 24 -6.27 -1.64 -6.76
N TYR A 25 -7.35 -2.39 -6.99
CA TYR A 25 -8.16 -3.01 -5.93
C TYR A 25 -7.31 -4.07 -5.22
N PHE A 26 -6.42 -3.66 -4.32
CA PHE A 26 -5.86 -4.58 -3.34
C PHE A 26 -6.91 -4.74 -2.22
N ASN A 27 -7.87 -5.64 -2.43
CA ASN A 27 -8.62 -6.22 -1.32
C ASN A 27 -7.61 -6.99 -0.47
N ASN A 28 -7.19 -6.40 0.65
CA ASN A 28 -6.36 -6.95 1.72
C ASN A 28 -5.32 -7.99 1.28
N LEU A 29 -4.06 -7.58 1.17
CA LEU A 29 -2.97 -8.52 0.95
C LEU A 29 -2.65 -9.21 2.28
N ARG A 30 -2.86 -10.52 2.36
CA ARG A 30 -2.53 -11.34 3.53
C ARG A 30 -1.68 -12.55 3.12
N MET A 31 -0.60 -12.79 3.85
CA MET A 31 0.20 -14.00 3.72
C MET A 31 -0.59 -15.25 4.15
N ARG A 32 -0.15 -16.44 3.73
CA ARG A 32 -0.75 -17.69 4.20
C ARG A 32 -0.65 -17.79 5.73
N PRO A 33 -1.67 -18.37 6.40
CA PRO A 33 -1.64 -18.57 7.84
C PRO A 33 -0.45 -19.45 8.23
N LEU A 34 0.14 -19.14 9.37
CA LEU A 34 1.28 -19.85 9.93
C LEU A 34 0.80 -20.95 10.88
N PRO A 35 1.63 -21.99 11.12
CA PRO A 35 1.38 -22.90 12.22
C PRO A 35 1.44 -22.15 13.57
N PRO A 36 0.61 -22.52 14.57
CA PRO A 36 0.47 -21.76 15.83
C PRO A 36 1.80 -21.54 16.57
N GLN A 37 2.67 -22.56 16.55
CA GLN A 37 3.99 -22.53 17.19
C GLN A 37 4.89 -21.43 16.65
N VAL A 38 4.78 -21.14 15.35
CA VAL A 38 5.53 -20.06 14.72
C VAL A 38 4.86 -18.73 15.01
N GLU A 39 3.53 -18.66 14.97
CA GLU A 39 2.80 -17.42 15.25
C GLU A 39 3.08 -16.85 16.65
N GLU A 40 3.18 -17.71 17.66
CA GLU A 40 3.45 -17.32 19.06
C GLU A 40 4.86 -16.76 19.27
N SER A 41 5.83 -17.16 18.44
CA SER A 41 7.23 -16.71 18.56
C SER A 41 7.53 -15.43 17.76
N LEU A 42 6.58 -14.94 16.96
CA LEU A 42 6.78 -13.75 16.15
C LEU A 42 6.66 -12.46 16.97
N TYR A 43 7.59 -11.54 16.73
CA TYR A 43 7.50 -10.19 17.23
C TYR A 43 6.52 -9.38 16.35
N LYS A 44 5.29 -9.19 16.83
CA LYS A 44 4.20 -8.55 16.08
C LYS A 44 4.36 -7.03 16.03
N GLN A 45 4.24 -6.47 14.83
CA GLN A 45 4.32 -5.06 14.51
C GLN A 45 3.02 -4.55 13.88
N ASN A 46 2.73 -3.27 14.10
CA ASN A 46 1.58 -2.57 13.53
C ASN A 46 2.01 -1.18 13.08
N GLU A 47 2.03 -0.97 11.76
CA GLU A 47 2.42 0.29 11.16
C GLU A 47 1.28 0.93 10.39
N LYS A 48 1.25 2.26 10.39
CA LYS A 48 0.29 3.07 9.63
C LYS A 48 1.03 4.18 8.92
N ALA A 49 0.77 4.36 7.63
CA ALA A 49 1.24 5.52 6.87
C ALA A 49 0.16 6.02 5.91
N CYS A 50 0.12 7.33 5.69
CA CYS A 50 -0.78 7.99 4.76
C CYS A 50 0.05 8.81 3.77
N GLY A 51 -0.34 8.82 2.49
CA GLY A 51 0.40 9.53 1.45
C GLY A 51 1.77 8.92 1.09
N GLU A 52 2.13 7.78 1.68
CA GLU A 52 3.31 7.01 1.31
C GLU A 52 2.92 5.82 0.43
N LYS A 53 3.75 5.49 -0.56
CA LYS A 53 3.57 4.29 -1.37
C LYS A 53 3.87 3.04 -0.53
N ILE A 54 3.02 2.04 -0.58
CA ILE A 54 3.18 0.73 0.09
C ILE A 54 4.59 0.12 -0.08
N ARG A 55 5.20 0.28 -1.26
CA ARG A 55 6.57 -0.19 -1.55
C ARG A 55 7.60 0.40 -0.58
N ASN A 56 7.47 1.69 -0.26
CA ASN A 56 8.42 2.36 0.64
C ASN A 56 8.23 1.88 2.09
N MET A 57 6.99 1.61 2.49
CA MET A 57 6.72 1.03 3.82
C MET A 57 7.37 -0.35 3.97
N ILE A 58 7.25 -1.21 2.95
CA ILE A 58 7.84 -2.55 2.97
C ILE A 58 9.38 -2.49 3.04
N VAL A 59 10.02 -1.58 2.29
CA VAL A 59 11.48 -1.43 2.29
C VAL A 59 12.02 -0.98 3.65
N LYS A 60 11.25 -0.19 4.41
CA LYS A 60 11.64 0.27 5.75
C LYS A 60 11.61 -0.81 6.83
N ILE A 61 10.91 -1.93 6.61
CA ILE A 61 10.82 -3.02 7.60
C ILE A 61 12.19 -3.56 8.01
N PRO A 62 13.06 -4.01 7.08
CA PRO A 62 14.41 -4.47 7.43
C PRO A 62 15.30 -3.36 7.98
N GLU A 63 15.10 -2.10 7.56
CA GLU A 63 15.87 -0.96 8.09
C GLU A 63 15.59 -0.69 9.57
N LYS A 64 14.32 -0.80 9.97
CA LYS A 64 13.89 -0.61 11.37
C LYS A 64 14.26 -1.80 12.26
N ASN A 65 14.31 -3.00 11.70
CA ASN A 65 14.52 -4.24 12.45
C ASN A 65 15.66 -5.05 11.82
N PRO A 66 16.92 -4.61 11.96
CA PRO A 66 18.07 -5.27 11.35
C PRO A 66 18.33 -6.68 11.91
N THR A 67 17.76 -7.00 13.07
CA THR A 67 17.85 -8.34 13.70
C THR A 67 16.77 -9.32 13.23
N ALA A 68 15.82 -8.87 12.40
CA ALA A 68 14.80 -9.73 11.85
C ALA A 68 15.35 -10.57 10.69
N THR A 69 15.23 -11.89 10.79
CA THR A 69 15.62 -12.80 9.71
C THR A 69 14.53 -12.93 8.65
N HIS A 70 13.27 -12.97 9.08
CA HIS A 70 12.13 -13.12 8.18
C HIS A 70 10.95 -12.25 8.61
N VAL A 71 10.21 -11.74 7.62
CA VAL A 71 8.90 -11.12 7.80
C VAL A 71 7.84 -12.18 7.53
N ARG A 72 6.94 -12.38 8.47
CA ARG A 72 5.89 -13.40 8.47
C ARG A 72 4.55 -12.74 8.79
N ASP A 73 3.44 -13.44 8.52
CA ASP A 73 2.08 -12.98 8.83
C ASP A 73 1.79 -11.53 8.38
N LEU A 74 2.29 -11.16 7.20
CA LEU A 74 2.10 -9.81 6.67
C LEU A 74 0.66 -9.65 6.19
N GLU A 75 -0.03 -8.67 6.76
CA GLU A 75 -1.35 -8.20 6.35
C GLU A 75 -1.29 -6.71 6.04
N ILE A 76 -1.83 -6.30 4.89
CA ILE A 76 -1.87 -4.91 4.48
C ILE A 76 -3.28 -4.50 4.13
N PHE A 77 -3.76 -3.49 4.85
CA PHE A 77 -5.06 -2.89 4.70
C PHE A 77 -4.90 -1.51 4.09
N GLN A 78 -5.50 -1.30 2.92
CA GLN A 78 -5.64 0.03 2.34
C GLN A 78 -7.00 0.61 2.77
N TYR A 79 -7.00 1.86 3.22
CA TYR A 79 -8.23 2.60 3.50
C TYR A 79 -8.04 4.06 3.11
N ASN A 80 -9.13 4.69 2.69
CA ASN A 80 -9.12 6.10 2.31
C ASN A 80 -9.41 6.96 3.54
N ASN A 81 -8.58 7.97 3.77
CA ASN A 81 -8.80 8.99 4.79
C ASN A 81 -9.08 10.32 4.08
N GLY A 82 -10.32 10.47 3.59
CA GLY A 82 -10.76 11.61 2.78
C GLY A 82 -10.80 11.33 1.27
N ILE A 83 -10.91 12.40 0.47
CA ILE A 83 -11.18 12.33 -0.98
C ILE A 83 -9.90 12.01 -1.79
N THR A 84 -8.72 12.44 -1.31
CA THR A 84 -7.47 12.36 -2.09
C THR A 84 -6.36 11.57 -1.41
N THR A 85 -6.55 11.14 -0.16
CA THR A 85 -5.50 10.51 0.65
C THR A 85 -5.79 9.03 0.86
N SER A 86 -4.97 8.17 0.25
CA SER A 86 -4.91 6.76 0.62
C SER A 86 -3.97 6.58 1.82
N CYS A 87 -4.41 5.76 2.76
CA CYS A 87 -3.63 5.30 3.89
C CYS A 87 -3.49 3.79 3.81
N TYR A 88 -2.36 3.31 4.34
CA TYR A 88 -2.07 1.90 4.52
C TYR A 88 -1.87 1.62 6.00
N ARG A 89 -2.34 0.45 6.42
CA ARG A 89 -2.06 -0.14 7.71
C ARG A 89 -1.50 -1.53 7.49
N MET A 90 -0.34 -1.80 8.07
CA MET A 90 0.39 -3.04 7.91
C MET A 90 0.52 -3.72 9.25
N TYR A 91 0.13 -4.99 9.32
CA TYR A 91 0.42 -5.89 10.43
C TYR A 91 1.42 -6.91 9.95
N TYR A 92 2.45 -7.19 10.72
CA TYR A 92 3.42 -8.22 10.35
C TYR A 92 4.11 -8.76 11.59
N GLY A 93 4.48 -10.03 11.54
CA GLY A 93 5.35 -10.67 12.53
C GLY A 93 6.80 -10.68 12.04
N LEU A 94 7.73 -10.46 12.96
CA LEU A 94 9.16 -10.58 12.71
C LEU A 94 9.71 -11.81 13.42
N GLU A 95 10.42 -12.65 12.67
CA GLU A 95 11.19 -13.76 13.19
C GLU A 95 12.60 -13.27 13.50
N ILE A 96 12.94 -13.18 14.79
CA ILE A 96 14.23 -12.65 15.26
C ILE A 96 15.17 -13.84 15.46
N SER A 97 16.35 -13.84 14.83
CA SER A 97 17.39 -14.81 15.20
C SER A 97 17.95 -14.44 16.56
N GLN A 98 17.83 -15.36 17.52
CA GLN A 98 18.56 -15.30 18.78
C GLN A 98 20.07 -15.45 18.55
#